data_AF-A0A177AIR2-F1
#
_entry.id   AF-A0A177AIR2-F1
#
_cell.length_a   1.000
_cell.length_b   1.000
_cell.length_c   1.000
_cell.angle_alpha   90.00
_cell.angle_beta   90.00
_cell.angle_gamma   90.00
#
_symmetry.space_group_name_H-M   'P 1'
#
loop_
_entity.id
_entity.type
_entity.pdbx_description
1 polymer ?
#
loop_
_entity_poly.entity_id
_entity_poly.type
_entity_poly.pdbx_seq_one_letter_code
_entity_poly.pdbx_strand_id
1 'polypeptide(L)'
;MSTPKSEAASSDASSSKVISPISLAHIVFRTANLQRQIDFWTLFLGATVVFQNDIIAFLQYDDEHHRIAFIADASAQPEQGSSKGAGMHHVAFTFASLANLVEAYKQRKAFGVLPTCPDEAREFMQGELFRENPLGTDFDPEELDGKIRSGVEDSVLKKRVEIGPRVSSP
;
A
#
# COMPACT_ATOMS: atom_id res chain seq x y z
N MET A 1 28.01 9.64 -60.04
CA MET A 1 27.68 8.57 -59.08
C MET A 1 27.63 9.20 -57.71
N SER A 2 26.45 9.20 -57.10
CA SER A 2 26.16 9.86 -55.83
C SER A 2 26.61 9.00 -54.65
N THR A 3 27.38 9.57 -53.73
CA THR A 3 27.53 9.05 -52.37
C THR A 3 26.48 9.73 -51.48
N PRO A 4 25.60 9.00 -50.78
CA PRO A 4 24.68 9.61 -49.83
C PRO A 4 25.46 10.00 -48.58
N LYS A 5 25.36 11.25 -48.17
CA LYS A 5 25.80 11.69 -46.85
C LYS A 5 24.69 11.28 -45.88
N SER A 6 25.02 10.34 -45.00
CA SER A 6 24.27 9.89 -43.84
C SER A 6 23.39 10.99 -43.24
N GLU A 7 22.08 10.87 -43.38
CA GLU A 7 21.13 11.54 -42.50
C GLU A 7 21.40 11.03 -41.08
N ALA A 8 21.81 11.93 -40.19
CA ALA A 8 21.77 11.67 -38.77
C ALA A 8 20.30 11.47 -38.40
N ALA A 9 19.96 10.24 -38.03
CA ALA A 9 18.64 9.86 -37.61
C ALA A 9 18.22 10.71 -36.39
N SER A 10 17.07 11.37 -36.58
CA SER A 10 15.98 11.53 -35.63
C SER A 10 16.35 12.03 -34.23
N SER A 11 16.06 13.32 -34.02
CA SER A 11 15.73 13.87 -32.71
C SER A 11 14.58 13.04 -32.11
N ASP A 12 14.92 12.19 -31.13
CA ASP A 12 13.92 11.41 -30.42
C ASP A 12 13.01 12.34 -29.63
N ALA A 13 11.71 12.11 -29.75
CA ALA A 13 10.67 13.02 -29.32
C ALA A 13 10.80 13.32 -27.83
N SER A 14 10.71 14.60 -27.46
CA SER A 14 10.65 15.04 -26.07
C SER A 14 9.46 14.36 -25.38
N SER A 15 9.71 13.28 -24.65
CA SER A 15 8.72 12.68 -23.76
C SER A 15 8.23 13.78 -22.82
N SER A 16 6.96 14.16 -22.95
CA SER A 16 6.32 15.13 -22.06
C SER A 16 6.16 14.60 -20.64
N LYS A 17 6.44 13.31 -20.43
CA LYS A 17 6.39 12.66 -19.13
C LYS A 17 7.63 13.03 -18.31
N VAL A 18 7.39 13.74 -17.21
CA VAL A 18 8.38 13.92 -16.15
C VAL A 18 8.80 12.56 -15.60
N ILE A 19 10.10 12.37 -15.39
CA ILE A 19 10.67 11.12 -14.86
C ILE A 19 10.03 10.78 -13.52
N SER A 20 9.55 9.54 -13.39
CA SER A 20 8.91 9.05 -12.16
C SER A 20 9.95 8.53 -11.17
N PRO A 21 9.78 8.75 -9.86
CA PRO A 21 10.59 8.07 -8.85
C PRO A 21 10.31 6.56 -8.86
N ILE A 22 11.32 5.76 -8.52
CA ILE A 22 11.20 4.29 -8.44
C ILE A 22 10.65 3.81 -7.10
N SER A 23 10.74 4.63 -6.05
CA SER A 23 10.29 4.33 -4.69
C SER A 23 10.01 5.62 -3.92
N LEU A 24 9.19 5.52 -2.87
CA LEU A 24 8.97 6.62 -1.93
C LEU A 24 10.14 6.70 -0.95
N ALA A 25 10.85 7.85 -0.89
CA ALA A 25 11.98 8.02 0.01
C ALA A 25 11.55 8.00 1.48
N HIS A 26 10.79 9.01 1.93
CA HIS A 26 10.32 9.08 3.31
C HIS A 26 8.98 9.79 3.45
N ILE A 27 8.33 9.55 4.59
CA ILE A 27 7.16 10.27 5.07
C ILE A 27 7.45 10.85 6.45
N VAL A 28 6.91 12.02 6.74
CA VAL A 28 7.10 12.70 8.03
C VAL A 28 5.75 12.93 8.67
N PHE A 29 5.59 12.45 9.89
CA PHE A 29 4.41 12.70 10.70
C PHE A 29 4.70 13.72 11.79
N ARG A 30 3.64 14.35 12.27
CA ARG A 30 3.64 15.20 13.45
C ARG A 30 2.83 14.52 14.55
N THR A 31 3.33 14.52 15.78
CA THR A 31 2.71 13.78 16.89
C THR A 31 2.87 14.48 18.23
N ALA A 32 1.85 14.39 19.09
CA ALA A 32 1.91 14.80 20.49
C ALA A 32 2.58 13.76 21.38
N ASN A 33 2.81 12.54 20.89
CA ASN A 33 3.45 11.46 21.63
C ASN A 33 4.55 10.81 20.78
N LEU A 34 5.75 11.40 20.79
CA LEU A 34 6.88 10.98 19.97
C LEU A 34 7.32 9.55 20.29
N GLN A 35 7.56 9.23 21.56
CA GLN A 35 8.07 7.93 21.95
C GLN A 35 7.12 6.80 21.56
N ARG A 36 5.81 6.99 21.76
CA ARG A 36 4.80 5.99 21.35
C ARG A 36 4.85 5.70 19.85
N GLN A 37 5.07 6.72 19.02
CA GLN A 37 5.22 6.52 17.57
C GLN A 37 6.50 5.76 17.26
N ILE A 38 7.62 6.12 17.88
CA ILE A 38 8.90 5.44 17.68
C ILE A 38 8.76 3.96 18.03
N ASP A 39 8.23 3.64 19.21
CA ASP A 39 8.08 2.26 19.69
C ASP A 39 7.22 1.43 18.74
N PHE A 40 6.05 1.96 18.35
CA PHE A 40 5.14 1.27 17.46
C PHE A 40 5.77 1.04 16.07
N TRP A 41 6.34 2.06 15.44
CA TRP A 41 6.82 1.95 14.06
C TRP A 41 8.13 1.17 13.95
N THR A 42 8.98 1.22 14.97
CA THR A 42 10.16 0.35 15.09
C THR A 42 9.74 -1.11 15.10
N LEU A 43 8.77 -1.47 15.95
CA LEU A 43 8.27 -2.84 16.04
C LEU A 43 7.48 -3.24 14.78
N PHE A 44 6.58 -2.38 14.30
CA PHE A 44 5.68 -2.70 13.20
C PHE A 44 6.40 -2.80 11.87
N LEU A 45 7.50 -2.09 11.63
CA LEU A 45 8.26 -2.18 10.37
C LEU A 45 9.53 -3.01 10.48
N GLY A 46 9.90 -3.44 11.68
CA GLY A 46 11.25 -3.95 11.93
C GLY A 46 12.30 -2.86 11.66
N ALA A 47 11.95 -1.60 11.92
CA ALA A 47 12.83 -0.46 11.68
C ALA A 47 13.84 -0.30 12.83
N THR A 48 14.84 0.52 12.58
CA THR A 48 15.85 0.96 13.53
C THR A 48 15.83 2.48 13.63
N VAL A 49 16.10 3.01 14.83
CA VAL A 49 16.22 4.45 15.04
C VAL A 49 17.63 4.88 14.67
N VAL A 50 17.75 5.73 13.66
CA VAL A 50 19.05 6.24 13.18
C VAL A 50 19.41 7.59 13.79
N PHE A 51 18.41 8.31 14.28
CA PHE A 51 18.56 9.55 15.03
C PHE A 51 17.30 9.81 15.84
N GLN A 52 17.47 10.34 17.06
CA GLN A 52 16.38 10.79 17.91
C GLN A 52 16.85 11.92 18.83
N ASN A 53 16.02 12.94 18.97
CA ASN A 53 16.07 13.92 20.05
C ASN A 53 14.64 14.32 20.46
N ASP A 54 14.50 15.32 21.33
CA ASP A 54 13.20 15.77 21.86
C ASP A 54 12.29 16.43 20.81
N ILE A 55 12.81 16.73 19.62
CA ILE A 55 12.10 17.44 18.55
C ILE A 55 11.77 16.51 17.39
N ILE A 56 12.66 15.58 17.04
CA ILE A 56 12.55 14.76 15.84
C ILE A 56 13.18 13.38 16.00
N ALA A 57 12.61 12.38 15.32
CA ALA A 57 13.18 11.05 15.18
C ALA A 57 13.14 10.56 13.74
N PHE A 58 14.15 9.79 13.34
CA PHE A 58 14.30 9.17 12.02
C PHE A 58 14.41 7.65 12.15
N LEU A 59 13.60 6.92 11.38
CA LEU A 59 13.50 5.47 11.38
C LEU A 59 13.85 4.91 9.98
N GLN A 60 14.68 3.87 9.96
CA GLN A 60 15.17 3.19 8.75
C GLN A 60 14.87 1.69 8.82
N TYR A 61 14.44 1.08 7.72
CA TYR A 61 14.22 -0.39 7.62
C TYR A 61 14.84 -1.03 6.35
N ASP A 62 15.50 -0.24 5.50
CA ASP A 62 16.23 -0.69 4.31
C ASP A 62 17.41 0.26 4.02
N ASP A 63 17.94 0.31 2.80
CA ASP A 63 19.16 1.07 2.46
C ASP A 63 18.96 2.59 2.35
N GLU A 64 17.73 3.10 2.44
CA GLU A 64 17.47 4.54 2.40
C GLU A 64 17.86 5.20 3.74
N HIS A 65 18.35 6.46 3.69
CA HIS A 65 18.82 7.17 4.90
C HIS A 65 17.79 7.16 6.05
N HIS A 66 16.50 7.25 5.72
CA HIS A 66 15.37 6.99 6.60
C HIS A 66 14.10 6.85 5.75
N ARG A 67 13.11 6.11 6.24
CA ARG A 67 11.81 5.91 5.59
C ARG A 67 10.67 6.62 6.30
N ILE A 68 10.76 6.77 7.62
CA ILE A 68 9.74 7.46 8.42
C ILE A 68 10.41 8.43 9.38
N ALA A 69 9.82 9.62 9.52
CA ALA A 69 10.21 10.58 10.54
C ALA A 69 9.01 11.03 11.38
N PHE A 70 9.29 11.47 12.60
CA PHE A 70 8.30 12.03 13.52
C PHE A 70 8.80 13.35 14.08
N ILE A 71 8.00 14.40 13.96
CA ILE A 71 8.20 15.70 14.63
C ILE A 71 7.33 15.72 15.89
N ALA A 72 7.96 16.00 17.04
CA ALA A 72 7.27 16.24 18.29
C ALA A 72 6.56 17.60 18.25
N ASP A 73 5.25 17.58 18.42
CA ASP A 73 4.43 18.77 18.55
C ASP A 73 3.35 18.49 19.60
N ALA A 74 3.54 19.05 20.80
CA ALA A 74 2.60 18.91 21.90
C ALA A 74 1.19 19.49 21.60
N SER A 75 1.08 20.34 20.58
CA SER A 75 -0.20 20.90 20.14
C SER A 75 -0.92 20.04 19.09
N ALA A 76 -0.29 18.97 18.57
CA ALA A 76 -0.89 18.09 17.58
C ALA A 76 -2.18 17.47 18.13
N GLN A 77 -3.29 17.70 17.42
CA GLN A 77 -4.60 17.19 17.79
C GLN A 77 -4.87 15.86 17.08
N PRO A 78 -5.62 14.93 17.69
CA PRO A 78 -6.11 13.75 16.99
C PRO A 78 -7.03 14.17 15.84
N GLU A 79 -7.21 13.28 14.86
CA GLU A 79 -8.20 13.47 13.80
C GLU A 79 -9.58 13.71 14.42
N GLN A 80 -10.20 14.84 14.12
CA GLN A 80 -11.46 15.28 14.73
C GLN A 80 -12.70 14.59 14.09
N GLY A 81 -12.62 13.27 13.89
CA GLY A 81 -13.77 12.40 13.66
C GLY A 81 -14.54 12.56 12.36
N SER A 82 -14.04 13.29 11.37
CA SER A 82 -14.67 13.37 10.05
C SER A 82 -13.85 12.58 9.03
N SER A 83 -14.37 11.45 8.54
CA SER A 83 -13.80 10.65 7.44
C SER A 83 -13.69 11.38 6.09
N LYS A 84 -14.02 12.67 6.07
CA LYS A 84 -13.95 13.58 4.91
C LYS A 84 -12.94 14.71 5.13
N GLY A 85 -12.14 14.67 6.19
CA GLY A 85 -11.09 15.65 6.45
C GLY A 85 -9.97 15.56 5.41
N ALA A 86 -9.38 16.70 5.06
CA ALA A 86 -8.15 16.70 4.27
C ALA A 86 -6.98 16.20 5.12
N GLY A 87 -6.16 15.29 4.58
CA GLY A 87 -5.02 14.72 5.30
C GLY A 87 -4.47 13.45 4.65
N MET A 88 -3.54 12.77 5.34
CA MET A 88 -3.03 11.46 4.94
C MET A 88 -3.99 10.38 5.44
N HIS A 89 -4.69 9.70 4.53
CA HIS A 89 -5.66 8.66 4.89
C HIS A 89 -4.98 7.33 5.25
N HIS A 90 -4.00 6.88 4.46
CA HIS A 90 -3.29 5.63 4.71
C HIS A 90 -1.91 5.63 4.05
N VAL A 91 -1.03 4.77 4.56
CA VAL A 91 0.24 4.41 3.93
C VAL A 91 0.28 2.89 3.85
N ALA A 92 0.52 2.37 2.65
CA ALA A 92 0.60 0.94 2.40
C ALA A 92 2.05 0.54 2.08
N PHE A 93 2.46 -0.62 2.58
CA PHE A 93 3.79 -1.18 2.35
C PHE A 93 3.65 -2.48 1.56
N THR A 94 4.57 -2.69 0.62
CA THR A 94 4.63 -3.93 -0.17
C THR A 94 5.76 -4.79 0.37
N PHE A 95 5.51 -6.10 0.49
CA PHE A 95 6.56 -7.09 0.74
C PHE A 95 7.00 -7.73 -0.57
N ALA A 96 8.25 -8.16 -0.64
CA ALA A 96 8.81 -8.81 -1.83
C ALA A 96 8.07 -10.11 -2.23
N SER A 97 7.34 -10.74 -1.31
CA SER A 97 6.55 -11.94 -1.58
C SER A 97 5.41 -12.13 -0.59
N LEU A 98 4.43 -12.96 -0.95
CA LEU A 98 3.35 -13.37 -0.04
C LEU A 98 3.89 -14.14 1.18
N ALA A 99 4.94 -14.95 0.99
CA ALA A 99 5.60 -15.66 2.09
C ALA A 99 6.15 -14.66 3.14
N ASN A 100 6.79 -13.58 2.67
CA ASN A 100 7.30 -12.52 3.55
C ASN A 100 6.15 -11.79 4.27
N LEU A 101 5.02 -11.55 3.61
CA LEU A 101 3.84 -10.96 4.24
C LEU A 101 3.26 -11.85 5.36
N VAL A 102 3.16 -13.16 5.12
CA VAL A 102 2.65 -14.11 6.14
C VAL A 102 3.61 -14.22 7.32
N GLU A 103 4.91 -14.25 7.06
CA GLU A 103 5.92 -14.28 8.12
C GLU A 103 5.91 -12.99 8.94
N ALA A 104 5.83 -11.83 8.27
CA ALA A 104 5.65 -10.53 8.87
C ALA A 104 4.43 -10.49 9.82
N TYR A 105 3.30 -11.08 9.43
CA TYR A 105 2.12 -11.22 10.28
C TYR A 105 2.40 -12.07 11.53
N LYS A 106 3.00 -13.24 11.37
CA LYS A 106 3.29 -14.15 12.51
C LYS A 106 4.19 -13.48 13.55
N GLN A 107 5.23 -12.78 13.10
CA GLN A 107 6.15 -12.04 13.97
C GLN A 107 5.40 -10.95 14.75
N ARG A 108 4.64 -10.10 14.07
CA ARG A 108 3.84 -9.02 14.71
C ARG A 108 2.82 -9.58 15.71
N LYS A 109 2.14 -10.67 15.35
CA LYS A 109 1.21 -11.37 16.24
C LYS A 109 1.90 -11.89 17.51
N ALA A 110 3.10 -12.44 17.41
CA ALA A 110 3.86 -12.89 18.57
C ALA A 110 4.23 -11.73 19.52
N PHE A 111 4.37 -10.52 18.99
CA PHE A 111 4.56 -9.29 19.77
C PHE A 111 3.25 -8.60 20.20
N GLY A 112 2.10 -9.24 20.02
CA GLY A 112 0.80 -8.69 20.41
C GLY A 112 0.22 -7.64 19.45
N VAL A 113 0.86 -7.41 18.29
CA VAL A 113 0.32 -6.54 17.24
C VAL A 113 -0.55 -7.37 16.31
N LEU A 114 -1.87 -7.26 16.51
CA LEU A 114 -2.87 -7.95 15.71
C LEU A 114 -3.37 -7.05 14.58
N PRO A 115 -3.62 -7.60 13.38
CA PRO A 115 -4.27 -6.85 12.33
C PRO A 115 -5.67 -6.46 12.79
N THR A 116 -5.99 -5.18 12.65
CA THR A 116 -7.37 -4.74 12.67
C THR A 116 -7.92 -4.88 11.25
N CYS A 117 -9.03 -5.57 11.14
CA CYS A 117 -9.82 -5.56 9.93
C CYS A 117 -10.31 -4.11 9.70
N PRO A 118 -10.04 -3.49 8.52
CA PRO A 118 -10.61 -2.19 8.18
C PRO A 118 -12.13 -2.24 8.30
N ASP A 119 -12.78 -1.15 8.69
CA ASP A 119 -14.24 -1.13 8.83
C ASP A 119 -14.95 -1.60 7.56
N GLU A 120 -14.43 -1.26 6.38
CA GLU A 120 -14.93 -1.76 5.09
C GLU A 120 -14.83 -3.29 4.94
N ALA A 121 -13.72 -3.89 5.41
CA ALA A 121 -13.56 -5.34 5.42
C ALA A 121 -14.45 -5.99 6.50
N ARG A 122 -14.73 -5.29 7.59
CA ARG A 122 -15.60 -5.74 8.68
C ARG A 122 -17.04 -5.73 8.21
N GLU A 123 -17.47 -4.63 7.59
CA GLU A 123 -18.76 -4.48 6.94
C GLU A 123 -18.95 -5.53 5.86
N PHE A 124 -17.94 -5.79 5.02
CA PHE A 124 -18.00 -6.86 4.04
C PHE A 124 -18.15 -8.25 4.68
N MET A 125 -17.31 -8.60 5.67
CA MET A 125 -17.35 -9.90 6.35
C MET A 125 -18.62 -10.10 7.19
N GLN A 126 -19.24 -9.01 7.67
CA GLN A 126 -20.53 -9.03 8.36
C GLN A 126 -21.73 -8.91 7.40
N GLY A 127 -21.46 -8.59 6.13
CA GLY A 127 -22.46 -8.37 5.10
C GLY A 127 -23.05 -9.66 4.54
N GLU A 128 -24.23 -9.54 3.93
CA GLU A 128 -24.98 -10.67 3.37
C GLU A 128 -24.18 -11.43 2.30
N LEU A 129 -23.38 -10.72 1.49
CA LEU A 129 -22.56 -11.29 0.41
C LEU A 129 -21.49 -12.27 0.93
N PHE A 130 -20.89 -12.00 2.08
CA PHE A 130 -19.91 -12.90 2.69
C PHE A 130 -20.59 -14.09 3.37
N ARG A 131 -21.77 -13.87 3.98
CA ARG A 131 -22.57 -14.93 4.61
C ARG A 131 -23.10 -15.93 3.56
N GLU A 132 -23.44 -15.43 2.38
CA GLU A 132 -23.94 -16.24 1.26
C GLU A 132 -22.82 -17.01 0.56
N ASN A 133 -21.64 -16.38 0.39
CA ASN A 133 -20.50 -17.00 -0.26
C ASN A 133 -19.18 -16.52 0.36
N PRO A 134 -18.65 -17.20 1.39
CA PRO A 134 -17.40 -16.79 2.06
C PRO A 134 -16.14 -17.16 1.25
N LEU A 135 -16.27 -18.02 0.23
CA LEU A 135 -15.16 -18.54 -0.57
C LEU A 135 -14.78 -17.63 -1.73
N GLY A 136 -15.69 -16.75 -2.17
CA GLY A 136 -15.44 -15.82 -3.28
C GLY A 136 -16.07 -16.26 -4.60
N THR A 137 -15.85 -15.45 -5.62
CA THR A 137 -16.31 -15.73 -7.00
C THR A 137 -15.40 -16.72 -7.69
N ASP A 138 -15.93 -17.44 -8.69
CA ASP A 138 -15.09 -18.27 -9.54
C ASP A 138 -14.19 -17.40 -10.41
N PHE A 139 -12.94 -17.83 -10.54
CA PHE A 139 -11.92 -17.12 -11.29
C PHE A 139 -11.61 -17.93 -12.55
N ASP A 140 -11.96 -17.37 -13.71
CA ASP A 140 -11.53 -17.86 -15.01
C ASP A 140 -10.40 -16.97 -15.56
N PRO A 141 -9.16 -17.47 -15.65
CA PRO A 141 -8.02 -16.72 -16.18
C PRO A 141 -8.19 -16.29 -17.64
N GLU A 142 -8.85 -17.11 -18.47
CA GLU A 142 -9.02 -16.84 -19.91
C GLU A 142 -10.06 -15.74 -20.12
N GLU A 143 -11.12 -15.72 -19.30
CA GLU A 143 -12.11 -14.62 -19.31
C GLU A 143 -11.47 -13.30 -18.87
N LEU A 144 -10.60 -13.33 -17.85
CA LEU A 144 -9.91 -12.15 -17.38
C LEU A 144 -8.91 -11.60 -18.43
N ASP A 145 -8.14 -12.46 -19.09
CA ASP A 145 -7.24 -12.06 -20.19
C ASP A 145 -8.03 -11.42 -21.34
N GLY A 146 -9.17 -12.01 -21.72
CA GLY A 146 -10.07 -11.43 -22.71
C GLY A 146 -10.56 -10.02 -22.33
N LYS A 147 -10.97 -9.83 -21.08
CA LYS A 147 -11.41 -8.52 -20.56
C LYS A 147 -10.28 -7.49 -20.57
N ILE A 148 -9.08 -7.87 -20.13
CA ILE A 148 -7.88 -7.02 -20.16
C ILE A 148 -7.57 -6.58 -21.59
N ARG A 149 -7.54 -7.52 -22.55
CA ARG A 149 -7.26 -7.23 -23.96
C ARG A 149 -8.32 -6.35 -24.63
N SER A 150 -9.56 -6.46 -24.18
CA SER A 150 -10.66 -5.61 -24.64
C SER A 150 -10.67 -4.20 -24.02
N GLY A 151 -9.75 -3.91 -23.08
CA GLY A 151 -9.59 -2.59 -22.47
C GLY A 151 -10.58 -2.30 -21.34
N VAL A 152 -11.08 -3.32 -20.65
CA VAL A 152 -11.91 -3.12 -19.45
C VAL A 152 -11.05 -2.47 -18.36
N GLU A 153 -11.59 -1.40 -17.77
CA GLU A 153 -10.93 -0.65 -16.70
C GLU A 153 -10.57 -1.54 -15.50
N ASP A 154 -9.35 -1.35 -14.99
CA ASP A 154 -8.79 -2.08 -13.84
C ASP A 154 -9.70 -2.03 -12.60
N SER A 155 -10.39 -0.91 -12.41
CA SER A 155 -11.34 -0.71 -11.31
C SER A 155 -12.58 -1.59 -11.40
N VAL A 156 -12.94 -2.04 -12.60
CA VAL A 156 -14.03 -2.99 -12.86
C VAL A 156 -13.52 -4.42 -12.69
N LEU A 157 -12.31 -4.71 -13.15
CA LEU A 157 -11.69 -6.04 -13.02
C LEU A 157 -11.44 -6.45 -11.56
N LYS A 158 -11.18 -5.47 -10.68
CA LYS A 158 -10.92 -5.68 -9.25
C LYS A 158 -12.19 -5.81 -8.40
N LYS A 159 -13.38 -5.61 -8.98
CA LYS A 159 -14.63 -5.82 -8.26
C LYS A 159 -14.99 -7.30 -8.27
N ARG A 160 -15.40 -7.79 -7.09
CA ARG A 160 -15.95 -9.13 -6.94
C ARG A 160 -17.22 -9.27 -7.80
N VAL A 161 -17.30 -10.33 -8.58
CA VAL A 161 -18.51 -10.72 -9.31
C VAL A 161 -19.36 -11.60 -8.41
N GLU A 162 -20.58 -11.18 -8.09
CA GLU A 162 -21.45 -11.95 -7.20
C GLU A 162 -22.10 -13.12 -7.97
N ILE A 163 -21.81 -14.34 -7.53
CA ILE A 163 -22.29 -15.59 -8.17
C ILE A 163 -23.32 -16.34 -7.30
N GLY A 164 -23.80 -15.71 -6.22
CA GLY A 164 -24.73 -16.33 -5.27
C GLY A 164 -24.09 -17.41 -4.37
N PRO A 165 -24.90 -18.26 -3.72
CA PRO A 165 -24.43 -19.28 -2.80
C PRO A 165 -23.71 -20.40 -3.56
N ARG A 166 -22.54 -20.80 -3.07
CA ARG A 166 -21.92 -22.05 -3.57
C ARG A 166 -22.76 -23.22 -3.09
N VAL A 167 -23.46 -23.85 -4.02
CA VAL A 167 -24.14 -25.13 -3.75
C VAL A 167 -23.06 -26.13 -3.38
N SER A 168 -23.09 -26.68 -2.17
CA SER A 168 -22.26 -27.83 -1.83
C SER A 168 -22.63 -28.95 -2.79
N SER A 169 -21.74 -29.33 -3.70
CA SER A 169 -21.91 -30.59 -4.41
C SER A 169 -22.02 -31.71 -3.38
N PRO A 170 -22.96 -32.66 -3.54
CA PRO A 170 -23.13 -33.80 -2.63
C PRO A 170 -21.90 -34.69 -2.57
#